data_AF-T1CAP0-F1
#
_entry.id   AF-T1CAP0-F1
#
_cell.length_a   1.000
_cell.length_b   1.000
_cell.length_c   1.000
_cell.angle_alpha   90.00
_cell.angle_beta   90.00
_cell.angle_gamma   90.00
#
_symmetry.space_group_name_H-M   'P 1'
#
loop_
_entity.id
_entity.type
_entity.pdbx_description
1 polymer ?
#
loop_
_entity_poly.entity_id
_entity_poly.type
_entity_poly.pdbx_seq_one_letter_code
_entity_poly.pdbx_strand_id
1 'polypeptide(L)'
;MQLPLSTFAFLLLLIAIGRLLAWRRVLPERAADTLNLVVLYVNLPAMVLLYASRLQLNRALLAVAAMPWLLLLISAAAVWLLARALRWPRAVTGALLLTVPLGNTSYLGYPLTRAILGAAALPYAVAYDQFGSFLILSTYGVLILAWYGHGVRPRPWHIARRVLTFPAFLALLLVLAIAPTPLPHWLTAMLHPLSVALLPLVALAIGVQLKL
;
A
#
# COMPACT_ATOMS: atom_id res chain seq x y z
N MET A 1 -19.02 8.34 -18.51
CA MET A 1 -17.58 8.47 -18.16
C MET A 1 -17.35 9.89 -17.68
N GLN A 2 -17.79 10.20 -16.44
CA GLN A 2 -17.77 11.57 -15.91
C GLN A 2 -16.58 11.75 -14.97
N LEU A 3 -15.65 12.55 -15.48
CA LEU A 3 -14.46 13.20 -14.93
C LEU A 3 -13.88 12.75 -13.56
N PRO A 4 -12.62 12.25 -13.54
CA PRO A 4 -11.83 12.06 -12.32
C PRO A 4 -11.43 13.37 -11.62
N LEU A 5 -11.68 14.53 -12.25
CA LEU A 5 -11.23 15.85 -11.77
C LEU A 5 -11.77 16.20 -10.38
N SER A 6 -13.03 15.87 -10.07
CA SER A 6 -13.61 16.13 -8.75
C SER A 6 -12.93 15.31 -7.65
N THR A 7 -12.53 14.07 -7.94
CA THR A 7 -11.82 13.21 -6.98
C THR A 7 -10.38 13.67 -6.79
N PHE A 8 -9.70 14.06 -7.87
CA PHE A 8 -8.37 14.66 -7.78
C PHE A 8 -8.39 16.00 -7.04
N ALA A 9 -9.34 16.88 -7.35
CA ALA A 9 -9.52 18.14 -6.64
C ALA A 9 -9.82 17.90 -5.15
N PHE A 10 -10.64 16.91 -4.82
CA PHE A 10 -10.90 16.51 -3.44
C PHE A 10 -9.64 16.02 -2.72
N LEU A 11 -8.83 15.17 -3.36
CA LEU A 11 -7.55 14.71 -2.81
C LEU A 11 -6.58 15.87 -2.57
N LEU A 12 -6.41 16.75 -3.56
CA LEU A 12 -5.55 17.93 -3.45
C LEU A 12 -6.04 18.89 -2.36
N LEU A 13 -7.36 19.09 -2.27
CA LEU A 13 -7.98 19.89 -1.22
C LEU A 13 -7.67 19.31 0.17
N LEU A 14 -7.80 18.01 0.37
CA LEU A 14 -7.49 17.38 1.65
C LEU A 14 -6.01 17.44 2.00
N ILE A 15 -5.12 17.26 1.02
CA ILE A 15 -3.68 17.47 1.22
C ILE A 15 -3.40 18.92 1.64
N ALA A 16 -4.02 19.90 0.97
CA ALA A 16 -3.89 21.31 1.31
C ALA A 16 -4.44 21.63 2.71
N ILE A 17 -5.58 21.05 3.08
CA ILE A 17 -6.16 21.17 4.44
C ILE A 17 -5.21 20.57 5.47
N GLY A 18 -4.70 19.35 5.24
CA GLY A 18 -3.73 18.72 6.15
C GLY A 18 -2.49 19.58 6.34
N ARG A 19 -1.98 20.17 5.25
CA ARG A 19 -0.84 21.10 5.30
C ARG A 19 -1.16 22.38 6.07
N LEU A 20 -2.34 22.95 5.88
CA LEU A 20 -2.81 24.14 6.58
C LEU A 20 -2.95 23.86 8.09
N LEU A 21 -3.52 22.73 8.47
CA LEU A 21 -3.65 22.32 9.87
C LEU A 21 -2.30 22.11 10.55
N ALA A 22 -1.35 21.48 9.84
CA ALA A 22 0.02 21.33 10.31
C ALA A 22 0.75 22.68 10.42
N TRP A 23 0.59 23.56 9.42
CA TRP A 23 1.20 24.90 9.43
C TRP A 23 0.70 25.76 10.59
N ARG A 24 -0.61 25.71 10.85
CA ARG A 24 -1.26 26.42 11.96
C ARG A 24 -1.01 25.77 13.32
N ARG A 25 -0.27 24.65 13.38
CA ARG A 25 0.00 23.86 14.60
C ARG A 25 -1.29 23.48 15.36
N VAL A 26 -2.40 23.31 14.63
CA VAL A 26 -3.68 22.86 15.19
C VAL A 26 -3.59 21.39 15.61
N LEU A 27 -2.80 20.61 14.87
CA LEU A 27 -2.57 19.20 15.11
C LEU A 27 -1.24 18.98 15.85
N PRO A 28 -1.15 17.97 16.74
CA PRO A 28 0.09 17.60 17.41
C PRO A 28 1.14 17.08 16.40
N GLU A 29 2.42 17.11 16.78
CA GLU A 29 3.53 16.71 15.91
C GLU A 29 3.40 15.27 15.38
N ARG A 30 2.80 14.37 16.15
CA ARG A 30 2.57 12.95 15.82
C ARG A 30 1.21 12.68 15.15
N ALA A 31 0.50 13.71 14.71
CA ALA A 31 -0.83 13.53 14.12
C ALA A 31 -0.79 12.67 12.86
N ALA A 32 0.19 12.88 11.97
CA ALA A 32 0.33 12.06 10.77
C ALA A 32 0.59 10.58 11.09
N ASP A 33 1.46 10.29 12.05
CA ASP A 33 1.75 8.92 12.48
C ASP A 33 0.50 8.25 13.05
N THR A 34 -0.27 9.00 13.85
CA THR A 34 -1.54 8.51 14.41
C THR A 34 -2.56 8.22 13.31
N LEU A 35 -2.72 9.11 12.34
CA LEU A 35 -3.60 8.90 11.17
C LEU A 35 -3.16 7.68 10.36
N ASN A 36 -1.86 7.51 10.14
CA ASN A 36 -1.31 6.35 9.43
C ASN A 36 -1.59 5.06 10.20
N LEU A 37 -1.46 5.05 11.53
CA LEU A 37 -1.80 3.88 12.35
C LEU A 37 -3.29 3.53 12.23
N VAL A 38 -4.18 4.51 12.27
CA VAL A 38 -5.62 4.29 12.05
C VAL A 38 -5.86 3.67 10.66
N VAL A 39 -5.25 4.24 9.62
CA VAL A 39 -5.33 3.68 8.26
C VAL A 39 -4.83 2.25 8.21
N LEU A 40 -3.69 1.95 8.84
CA LEU A 40 -3.04 0.65 8.81
C LEU A 40 -3.81 -0.44 9.54
N TYR A 41 -4.34 -0.13 10.72
CA TYR A 41 -4.96 -1.11 11.61
C TYR A 41 -6.49 -1.20 11.46
N VAL A 42 -7.13 -0.19 10.87
CA VAL A 42 -8.59 -0.13 10.74
C VAL A 42 -9.02 -0.09 9.26
N ASN A 43 -8.62 0.94 8.53
CA ASN A 43 -9.15 1.18 7.19
C ASN A 43 -8.64 0.18 6.16
N LEU A 44 -7.34 -0.16 6.18
CA LEU A 44 -6.74 -1.12 5.26
C LEU A 44 -7.32 -2.53 5.44
N PRO A 45 -7.40 -3.11 6.66
CA PRO A 45 -8.05 -4.39 6.87
C PRO A 45 -9.51 -4.39 6.43
N ALA A 46 -10.25 -3.31 6.72
CA ALA A 46 -11.65 -3.21 6.30
C ALA A 46 -11.79 -3.18 4.77
N MET A 47 -10.90 -2.46 4.10
CA MET A 47 -10.83 -2.41 2.64
C MET A 47 -10.48 -3.76 2.03
N VAL A 48 -9.51 -4.47 2.60
CA VAL A 48 -9.13 -5.81 2.15
C VAL A 48 -10.30 -6.79 2.35
N LEU A 49 -10.92 -6.87 3.54
CA LEU A 49 -12.09 -7.74 3.76
C LEU A 49 -13.21 -7.45 2.74
N LEU A 50 -13.55 -6.17 2.55
CA LEU A 50 -14.65 -5.78 1.69
C LEU A 50 -14.42 -6.08 0.21
N TYR A 51 -13.22 -5.86 -0.31
CA TYR A 51 -12.95 -5.99 -1.74
C TYR A 51 -12.32 -7.33 -2.12
N ALA A 52 -11.55 -7.96 -1.23
CA ALA A 52 -11.01 -9.29 -1.49
C ALA A 52 -12.11 -10.37 -1.48
N SER A 53 -13.22 -10.17 -0.73
CA SER A 53 -14.41 -11.05 -0.83
C SER A 53 -15.08 -11.03 -2.22
N ARG A 54 -14.79 -10.01 -3.03
CA ARG A 54 -15.34 -9.83 -4.39
C ARG A 54 -14.40 -10.33 -5.47
N LEU A 55 -13.24 -10.89 -5.09
CA LEU A 55 -12.27 -11.40 -6.04
C LEU A 55 -12.83 -12.63 -6.74
N GLN A 56 -12.89 -12.56 -8.07
CA GLN A 56 -13.15 -13.71 -8.90
C GLN A 56 -11.82 -14.31 -9.33
N LEU A 57 -11.59 -15.56 -8.95
CA LEU A 57 -10.37 -16.26 -9.32
C LEU A 57 -10.41 -16.55 -10.82
N ASN A 58 -9.67 -15.75 -11.59
CA ASN A 58 -9.60 -15.88 -13.03
C ASN A 58 -8.17 -15.57 -13.53
N ARG A 59 -7.91 -15.80 -14.81
CA ARG A 59 -6.58 -15.55 -15.41
C ARG A 59 -6.14 -14.09 -15.30
N ALA A 60 -7.09 -13.15 -15.34
CA ALA A 60 -6.80 -11.73 -15.19
C ALA A 60 -6.30 -11.42 -13.76
N LEU A 61 -6.87 -12.03 -12.74
CA LEU A 61 -6.42 -11.89 -11.36
C LEU A 61 -4.99 -12.41 -11.16
N LEU A 62 -4.67 -13.57 -11.75
CA LEU A 62 -3.30 -14.11 -11.73
C LEU A 62 -2.31 -13.16 -12.41
N ALA A 63 -2.69 -12.58 -13.55
CA ALA A 63 -1.86 -11.59 -14.24
C ALA A 63 -1.62 -10.33 -13.39
N VAL A 64 -2.66 -9.83 -12.70
CA VAL A 64 -2.57 -8.68 -11.79
C VAL A 64 -1.68 -9.00 -10.58
N ALA A 65 -1.78 -10.21 -10.02
CA ALA A 65 -0.94 -10.65 -8.91
C ALA A 65 0.53 -10.88 -9.32
N ALA A 66 0.78 -11.31 -10.55
CA ALA A 66 2.13 -11.54 -11.09
C ALA A 66 2.85 -10.24 -11.52
N MET A 67 2.10 -9.21 -11.94
CA MET A 67 2.65 -7.93 -12.38
C MET A 67 3.68 -7.28 -11.43
N PRO A 68 3.42 -7.14 -10.11
CA PRO A 68 4.39 -6.52 -9.19
C PRO A 68 5.71 -7.31 -9.11
N TRP A 69 5.65 -8.64 -9.23
CA TRP A 69 6.86 -9.49 -9.26
C TRP A 69 7.66 -9.31 -10.55
N LEU A 70 6.97 -9.17 -11.68
CA LEU A 70 7.62 -8.87 -12.96
C LEU A 70 8.29 -7.48 -12.91
N LEU A 71 7.59 -6.46 -12.41
CA LEU A 71 8.13 -5.12 -12.25
C LEU A 71 9.34 -5.10 -11.31
N LEU A 72 9.28 -5.84 -10.20
CA LEU A 72 10.41 -6.04 -9.31
C LEU A 72 11.62 -6.60 -10.07
N LEU A 73 11.44 -7.70 -10.80
CA LEU A 73 12.53 -8.36 -11.51
C LEU A 73 13.18 -7.42 -12.53
N ILE A 74 12.38 -6.74 -13.35
CA ILE A 74 12.86 -5.80 -14.38
C ILE A 74 13.58 -4.62 -13.72
N SER A 75 12.96 -3.97 -12.75
CA SER A 75 13.52 -2.77 -12.14
C SER A 75 14.74 -3.06 -11.27
N ALA A 76 14.74 -4.12 -10.48
CA ALA A 76 15.90 -4.52 -9.69
C ALA A 76 17.08 -4.92 -10.58
N ALA A 77 16.83 -5.64 -11.69
CA ALA A 77 17.87 -5.97 -12.67
C ALA A 77 18.45 -4.69 -13.31
N ALA A 78 17.59 -3.75 -13.72
CA ALA A 78 18.03 -2.48 -14.29
C ALA A 78 18.88 -1.67 -13.31
N VAL A 79 18.43 -1.51 -12.06
CA VAL A 79 19.20 -0.83 -11.00
C VAL A 79 20.53 -1.52 -10.75
N TRP A 80 20.56 -2.85 -10.69
CA TRP A 80 21.79 -3.61 -10.48
C TRP A 80 22.79 -3.45 -11.64
N LEU A 81 22.32 -3.53 -12.89
CA LEU A 81 23.16 -3.32 -14.07
C LEU A 81 23.74 -1.89 -14.11
N LEU A 82 22.90 -0.87 -13.86
CA LEU A 82 23.32 0.52 -13.81
C LEU A 82 24.30 0.78 -12.67
N ALA A 83 24.08 0.18 -11.49
CA ALA A 83 24.99 0.29 -10.37
C ALA A 83 26.39 -0.25 -10.69
N ARG A 84 26.49 -1.34 -11.49
CA ARG A 84 27.77 -1.88 -11.94
C ARG A 84 28.42 -1.00 -13.01
N ALA A 85 27.64 -0.52 -13.97
CA ALA A 85 28.15 0.32 -15.07
C ALA A 85 28.65 1.68 -14.56
N LEU A 86 27.90 2.32 -13.65
CA LEU A 86 28.17 3.65 -13.11
C LEU A 86 28.96 3.62 -11.79
N ARG A 87 29.28 2.42 -11.27
CA ARG A 87 30.05 2.19 -10.03
C ARG A 87 29.50 2.96 -8.82
N TRP A 88 28.18 2.89 -8.62
CA TRP A 88 27.54 3.60 -7.51
C TRP A 88 27.99 3.09 -6.13
N PRO A 89 28.07 3.97 -5.12
CA PRO A 89 28.29 3.55 -3.74
C PRO A 89 27.21 2.56 -3.28
N ARG A 90 27.60 1.60 -2.42
CA ARG A 90 26.67 0.57 -1.91
C ARG A 90 25.39 1.17 -1.32
N ALA A 91 25.51 2.27 -0.57
CA ALA A 91 24.36 2.96 0.02
C ALA A 91 23.36 3.44 -1.05
N VAL A 92 23.87 4.00 -2.16
CA VAL A 92 23.05 4.47 -3.30
C VAL A 92 22.38 3.28 -3.99
N THR A 93 23.13 2.21 -4.25
CA THR A 93 22.56 0.98 -4.85
C THR A 93 21.46 0.39 -3.97
N GLY A 94 21.68 0.28 -2.67
CA GLY A 94 20.69 -0.23 -1.72
C GLY A 94 19.43 0.63 -1.66
N ALA A 95 19.59 1.95 -1.62
CA ALA A 95 18.46 2.88 -1.65
C ALA A 95 17.63 2.71 -2.93
N LEU A 96 18.26 2.67 -4.11
CA LEU A 96 17.55 2.52 -5.38
C LEU A 96 16.88 1.14 -5.53
N LEU A 97 17.52 0.07 -5.05
CA LEU A 97 16.92 -1.27 -5.01
C LEU A 97 15.71 -1.33 -4.08
N LEU A 98 15.56 -0.41 -3.13
CA LEU A 98 14.34 -0.28 -2.33
C LEU A 98 13.33 0.62 -3.02
N THR A 99 13.72 1.83 -3.45
CA THR A 99 12.78 2.88 -3.86
C THR A 99 12.23 2.72 -5.26
N VAL A 100 12.96 2.08 -6.18
CA VAL A 100 12.52 1.90 -7.58
C VAL A 100 11.46 0.79 -7.70
N PRO A 101 11.66 -0.43 -7.16
CA PRO A 101 10.65 -1.49 -7.27
C PRO A 101 9.47 -1.31 -6.30
N LEU A 102 9.68 -0.70 -5.13
CA LEU A 102 8.66 -0.62 -4.07
C LEU A 102 7.94 0.71 -4.11
N GLY A 103 6.73 0.71 -4.69
CA GLY A 103 5.82 1.83 -4.67
C GLY A 103 4.89 1.85 -3.46
N ASN A 104 4.26 2.98 -3.21
CA ASN A 104 3.21 3.09 -2.20
C ASN A 104 1.84 2.66 -2.76
N THR A 105 1.62 1.35 -2.81
CA THR A 105 0.48 0.71 -3.49
C THR A 105 -0.81 0.73 -2.68
N SER A 106 -0.74 0.64 -1.34
CA SER A 106 -1.95 0.66 -0.50
C SER A 106 -2.35 2.08 -0.08
N TYR A 107 -1.42 2.95 0.33
CA TYR A 107 -1.80 4.31 0.78
C TYR A 107 -2.06 5.22 -0.41
N LEU A 108 -1.16 5.31 -1.38
CA LEU A 108 -1.38 6.15 -2.57
C LEU A 108 -2.06 5.39 -3.71
N GLY A 109 -1.70 4.13 -3.92
CA GLY A 109 -2.24 3.34 -5.03
C GLY A 109 -3.75 3.14 -4.95
N TYR A 110 -4.31 2.76 -3.80
CA TYR A 110 -5.76 2.54 -3.69
C TYR A 110 -6.60 3.80 -3.97
N PRO A 111 -6.31 4.98 -3.37
CA PRO A 111 -6.97 6.22 -3.73
C PRO A 111 -6.88 6.57 -5.21
N LEU A 112 -5.69 6.44 -5.81
CA LEU A 112 -5.49 6.76 -7.21
C LEU A 112 -6.20 5.77 -8.14
N THR A 113 -6.18 4.47 -7.82
CA THR A 113 -6.95 3.47 -8.56
C THR A 113 -8.43 3.76 -8.50
N ARG A 114 -8.97 4.12 -7.32
CA ARG A 114 -10.37 4.53 -7.20
C ARG A 114 -10.68 5.77 -8.03
N ALA A 115 -9.80 6.77 -8.01
CA ALA A 115 -10.00 8.04 -8.71
C ALA A 115 -9.95 7.87 -10.23
N ILE A 116 -9.02 7.06 -10.74
CA ILE A 116 -8.75 6.92 -12.18
C ILE A 116 -9.64 5.82 -12.80
N LEU A 117 -9.75 4.68 -12.14
CA LEU A 117 -10.39 3.47 -12.67
C LEU A 117 -11.73 3.14 -12.00
N GLY A 118 -12.12 3.89 -10.96
CA GLY A 118 -13.37 3.69 -10.23
C GLY A 118 -13.31 2.59 -9.17
N ALA A 119 -14.38 2.46 -8.39
CA ALA A 119 -14.46 1.52 -7.28
C ALA A 119 -14.43 0.04 -7.73
N ALA A 120 -14.81 -0.24 -8.98
CA ALA A 120 -14.78 -1.60 -9.55
C ALA A 120 -13.34 -2.15 -9.72
N ALA A 121 -12.33 -1.26 -9.78
CA ALA A 121 -10.93 -1.65 -9.88
C ALA A 121 -10.29 -1.98 -8.53
N LEU A 122 -10.94 -1.65 -7.41
CA LEU A 122 -10.37 -1.83 -6.06
C LEU A 122 -10.09 -3.28 -5.67
N PRO A 123 -10.91 -4.29 -6.02
CA PRO A 123 -10.55 -5.69 -5.81
C PRO A 123 -9.20 -6.05 -6.46
N TYR A 124 -8.97 -5.60 -7.69
CA TYR A 124 -7.71 -5.85 -8.40
C TYR A 124 -6.53 -5.09 -7.77
N ALA A 125 -6.75 -3.85 -7.31
CA ALA A 125 -5.73 -3.10 -6.56
C ALA A 125 -5.34 -3.82 -5.26
N VAL A 126 -6.33 -4.33 -4.52
CA VAL A 126 -6.10 -5.14 -3.31
C VAL A 126 -5.32 -6.40 -3.64
N ALA A 127 -5.65 -7.10 -4.72
CA ALA A 127 -4.91 -8.29 -5.14
C ALA A 127 -3.47 -7.98 -5.53
N TYR A 128 -3.24 -6.94 -6.34
CA TYR A 128 -1.91 -6.46 -6.74
C TYR A 128 -1.04 -6.17 -5.50
N ASP A 129 -1.62 -5.48 -4.53
CA ASP A 129 -0.92 -5.06 -3.32
C ASP A 129 -0.65 -6.26 -2.40
N GLN A 130 -1.67 -7.03 -2.06
CA GLN A 130 -1.57 -8.06 -1.03
C GLN A 130 -0.82 -9.32 -1.50
N PHE A 131 -0.98 -9.75 -2.76
CA PHE A 131 -0.23 -10.88 -3.33
C PHE A 131 1.11 -10.48 -3.95
N GLY A 132 1.38 -9.18 -4.04
CA GLY A 132 2.54 -8.63 -4.71
C GLY A 132 3.32 -7.69 -3.81
N SER A 133 3.00 -6.40 -3.93
CA SER A 133 3.76 -5.31 -3.30
C SER A 133 4.05 -5.54 -1.81
N PHE A 134 3.06 -5.95 -1.03
CA PHE A 134 3.20 -6.24 0.40
C PHE A 134 4.13 -7.42 0.68
N LEU A 135 4.00 -8.52 -0.08
CA LEU A 135 4.87 -9.69 0.08
C LEU A 135 6.31 -9.35 -0.34
N ILE A 136 6.48 -8.61 -1.42
CA ILE A 136 7.80 -8.15 -1.89
C ILE A 136 8.44 -7.23 -0.85
N LEU A 137 7.71 -6.24 -0.32
CA LEU A 137 8.22 -5.36 0.73
C LEU A 137 8.63 -6.15 1.98
N SER A 138 7.81 -7.10 2.40
CA SER A 138 8.04 -7.90 3.60
C SER A 138 9.19 -8.90 3.44
N THR A 139 9.50 -9.32 2.22
CA THR A 139 10.58 -10.27 1.91
C THR A 139 11.78 -9.57 1.30
N TYR A 140 11.75 -9.30 0.00
CA TYR A 140 12.80 -8.63 -0.78
C TYR A 140 13.24 -7.31 -0.14
N GLY A 141 12.30 -6.43 0.24
CA GLY A 141 12.64 -5.14 0.83
C GLY A 141 13.43 -5.28 2.14
N VAL A 142 13.02 -6.21 3.00
CA VAL A 142 13.73 -6.52 4.25
C VAL A 142 15.11 -7.12 3.98
N LEU A 143 15.27 -7.97 2.96
CA LEU A 143 16.55 -8.55 2.57
C LEU A 143 17.53 -7.51 2.01
N ILE A 144 17.05 -6.60 1.15
CA ILE A 144 17.89 -5.51 0.62
C ILE A 144 18.32 -4.57 1.75
N LEU A 145 17.41 -4.20 2.65
CA LEU A 145 17.73 -3.37 3.82
C LEU A 145 18.80 -4.04 4.69
N ALA A 146 18.74 -5.36 4.84
CA ALA A 146 19.71 -6.14 5.61
C ALA A 146 21.09 -6.27 4.94
N TRP A 147 21.13 -6.33 3.61
CA TRP A 147 22.38 -6.50 2.85
C TRP A 147 23.10 -5.20 2.56
N TYR A 148 22.35 -4.10 2.41
CA TYR A 148 22.90 -2.80 2.06
C TYR A 148 22.87 -1.79 3.21
N GLY A 149 22.09 -2.05 4.27
CA GLY A 149 22.14 -1.27 5.51
C GLY A 149 23.28 -1.70 6.44
N HIS A 150 23.52 -0.92 7.48
CA HIS A 150 24.51 -1.20 8.53
C HIS A 150 23.96 -2.08 9.68
N GLY A 151 22.82 -2.74 9.45
CA GLY A 151 22.08 -3.48 10.48
C GLY A 151 22.35 -4.99 10.52
N VAL A 152 21.86 -5.64 11.57
CA VAL A 152 21.90 -7.10 11.71
C VAL A 152 20.96 -7.75 10.70
N ARG A 153 21.42 -8.84 10.05
CA ARG A 153 20.58 -9.61 9.12
C ARG A 153 19.33 -10.14 9.83
N PRO A 154 18.12 -9.87 9.32
CA PRO A 154 16.88 -10.32 9.91
C PRO A 154 16.78 -11.84 9.75
N ARG A 155 16.54 -12.53 10.87
CA ARG A 155 16.22 -13.96 10.87
C ARG A 155 14.92 -14.20 10.06
N PRO A 156 14.80 -15.32 9.32
CA PRO A 156 13.58 -15.66 8.58
C PRO A 156 12.30 -15.60 9.43
N TRP A 157 12.40 -15.96 10.71
CA TRP A 157 11.33 -15.83 11.68
C TRP A 157 10.77 -14.41 11.82
N HIS A 158 11.60 -13.37 11.75
CA HIS A 158 11.13 -11.99 11.85
C HIS A 158 10.33 -11.57 10.62
N ILE A 159 10.73 -12.03 9.43
CA ILE A 159 9.98 -11.81 8.18
C ILE A 159 8.63 -12.52 8.26
N ALA A 160 8.64 -13.81 8.61
CA ALA A 160 7.43 -14.61 8.76
C ALA A 160 6.47 -13.98 9.79
N ARG A 161 6.97 -13.60 10.97
CA ARG A 161 6.19 -12.91 11.99
C ARG A 161 5.58 -11.61 11.45
N ARG A 162 6.36 -10.78 10.75
CA ARG A 162 5.85 -9.52 10.19
C ARG A 162 4.70 -9.73 9.21
N VAL A 163 4.82 -10.72 8.33
CA VAL A 163 3.77 -11.10 7.37
C VAL A 163 2.53 -11.60 8.13
N LEU A 164 2.71 -12.54 9.06
CA LEU A 164 1.62 -13.17 9.80
C LEU A 164 0.96 -12.27 10.84
N THR A 165 1.62 -11.20 11.31
CA THR A 165 1.01 -10.22 12.23
C THR A 165 0.48 -8.99 11.51
N PHE A 166 0.60 -8.90 10.18
CA PHE A 166 0.12 -7.74 9.45
C PHE A 166 -1.41 -7.74 9.36
N PRO A 167 -2.12 -6.72 9.88
CA PRO A 167 -3.58 -6.73 9.97
C PRO A 167 -4.29 -6.96 8.64
N ALA A 168 -3.83 -6.30 7.57
CA ALA A 168 -4.46 -6.42 6.26
C ALA A 168 -4.22 -7.81 5.63
N PHE A 169 -3.07 -8.43 5.89
CA PHE A 169 -2.79 -9.80 5.43
C PHE A 169 -3.63 -10.83 6.20
N LEU A 170 -3.80 -10.64 7.51
CA LEU A 170 -4.73 -11.46 8.30
C LEU A 170 -6.17 -11.34 7.80
N ALA A 171 -6.61 -10.12 7.49
CA ALA A 171 -7.90 -9.87 6.84
C ALA A 171 -8.03 -10.61 5.50
N LEU A 172 -6.97 -10.61 4.67
CA LEU A 172 -6.94 -11.37 3.43
C LEU A 172 -7.11 -12.88 3.67
N LEU A 173 -6.35 -13.45 4.61
CA LEU A 173 -6.46 -14.88 4.93
C LEU A 173 -7.86 -15.25 5.43
N LEU A 174 -8.44 -14.41 6.30
CA LEU A 174 -9.78 -14.61 6.85
C LEU A 174 -10.83 -14.61 5.73
N VAL A 175 -10.79 -13.64 4.81
CA VAL A 175 -11.79 -13.57 3.75
C VAL A 175 -11.60 -14.66 2.71
N LEU A 176 -10.37 -15.07 2.41
CA LEU A 176 -10.11 -16.21 1.52
C LEU A 176 -10.55 -17.54 2.13
N ALA A 177 -10.46 -17.72 3.45
CA ALA A 177 -10.97 -18.90 4.13
C ALA A 177 -12.51 -19.01 4.07
N ILE A 178 -13.19 -17.89 3.85
CA ILE A 178 -14.66 -17.78 3.80
C ILE A 178 -15.16 -17.68 2.34
N ALA A 179 -14.25 -17.50 1.37
CA ALA A 179 -14.54 -17.37 -0.07
C ALA A 179 -14.93 -18.75 -0.64
N PRO A 180 -16.24 -19.02 -0.78
CA PRO A 180 -17.05 -18.30 -1.76
C PRO A 180 -18.30 -17.63 -1.19
N THR A 181 -18.46 -17.59 0.13
CA THR A 181 -19.66 -17.03 0.73
C THR A 181 -19.62 -15.50 0.71
N PRO A 182 -20.69 -14.83 0.21
CA PRO A 182 -20.76 -13.38 0.26
C PRO A 182 -20.77 -12.93 1.72
N LEU A 183 -20.06 -11.85 2.01
CA LEU A 183 -20.09 -11.25 3.34
C LEU A 183 -21.55 -10.85 3.68
N PRO A 184 -22.02 -11.14 4.91
CA PRO A 184 -23.35 -10.71 5.36
C PRO A 184 -23.57 -9.21 5.17
N HIS A 185 -24.80 -8.80 4.88
CA HIS A 185 -25.11 -7.39 4.58
C HIS A 185 -24.73 -6.43 5.72
N TRP A 186 -24.93 -6.83 6.98
CA TRP A 186 -24.54 -6.02 8.14
C TRP A 186 -23.03 -5.76 8.17
N LEU A 187 -22.21 -6.77 7.82
CA LEU A 187 -20.76 -6.66 7.83
C LEU A 187 -20.28 -5.78 6.68
N THR A 188 -20.85 -5.93 5.48
CA THR A 188 -20.51 -5.04 4.36
C THR A 188 -20.91 -3.60 4.63
N ALA A 189 -22.05 -3.37 5.28
CA ALA A 189 -22.49 -2.03 5.71
C ALA A 189 -21.54 -1.39 6.73
N MET A 190 -20.94 -2.17 7.63
CA MET A 190 -19.92 -1.68 8.58
C MET A 190 -18.56 -1.44 7.92
N LEU A 191 -18.12 -2.33 7.03
CA LEU A 191 -16.80 -2.24 6.38
C LEU A 191 -16.73 -1.12 5.33
N HIS A 192 -17.83 -0.83 4.64
CA HIS A 192 -17.87 0.18 3.58
C HIS A 192 -17.42 1.59 4.02
N PRO A 193 -18.00 2.22 5.08
CA PRO A 193 -17.55 3.54 5.52
C PRO A 193 -16.09 3.55 5.99
N LEU A 194 -15.63 2.49 6.65
CA LEU A 194 -14.22 2.35 7.06
C LEU A 194 -13.29 2.30 5.84
N SER A 195 -13.67 1.54 4.81
CA SER A 195 -12.90 1.45 3.57
C SER A 195 -12.87 2.78 2.81
N VAL A 196 -14.00 3.47 2.71
CA VAL A 196 -14.07 4.76 2.00
C VAL A 196 -13.30 5.85 2.74
N ALA A 197 -13.26 5.81 4.07
CA ALA A 197 -12.49 6.73 4.90
C ALA A 197 -10.96 6.59 4.74
N LEU A 198 -10.46 5.50 4.13
CA LEU A 198 -9.04 5.35 3.83
C LEU A 198 -8.51 6.52 3.00
N LEU A 199 -9.22 6.87 1.93
CA LEU A 199 -8.82 7.89 0.97
C LEU A 199 -8.61 9.27 1.63
N PRO A 200 -9.61 9.84 2.36
CA PRO A 200 -9.43 11.14 2.97
C PRO A 200 -8.40 11.14 4.11
N LEU A 201 -8.31 10.05 4.91
CA LEU A 201 -7.34 9.97 6.00
C LEU A 201 -5.90 9.93 5.49
N VAL A 202 -5.63 9.18 4.42
CA VAL A 202 -4.31 9.16 3.79
C VAL A 202 -3.96 10.53 3.19
N ALA A 203 -4.89 11.16 2.47
CA ALA A 203 -4.66 12.48 1.87
C ALA A 203 -4.33 13.53 2.95
N LEU A 204 -5.05 13.53 4.07
CA LEU A 204 -4.77 14.39 5.21
C LEU A 204 -3.41 14.08 5.84
N ALA A 205 -3.09 12.80 6.08
CA ALA A 205 -1.80 12.40 6.65
C ALA A 205 -0.62 12.86 5.79
N ILE A 206 -0.72 12.73 4.46
CA ILE A 206 0.26 13.24 3.50
C ILE A 206 0.38 14.77 3.64
N GLY A 207 -0.75 15.47 3.66
CA GLY A 207 -0.81 16.93 3.88
C GLY A 207 -0.07 17.37 5.14
N VAL A 208 -0.25 16.65 6.24
CA VAL A 208 0.40 16.95 7.53
C VAL A 208 1.91 16.68 7.47
N GLN A 209 2.37 15.66 6.72
CA GLN A 209 3.79 15.31 6.59
C GLN A 209 4.57 16.20 5.62
N LEU A 210 3.90 16.93 4.74
CA LEU A 210 4.54 17.81 3.76
C LEU A 210 5.36 18.91 4.45
N LYS A 211 6.68 18.77 4.36
CA LYS A 211 7.66 19.80 4.70
C LYS A 211 8.01 20.53 3.40
N LEU A 212 7.65 21.81 3.33
CA LEU A 212 8.03 22.75 2.27
C LEU A 212 9.17 23.61 2.78
#